data_AF-A0A1F3Y879-F1
#
_entry.id   AF-A0A1F3Y879-F1
#
_cell.length_a   1.000
_cell.length_b   1.000
_cell.length_c   1.000
_cell.angle_alpha   90.00
_cell.angle_beta   90.00
_cell.angle_gamma   90.00
#
_symmetry.space_group_name_H-M   'P 1'
#
loop_
_entity.id
_entity.type
_entity.pdbx_description
1 polymer ?
#
loop_
_entity_poly.entity_id
_entity_poly.type
_entity_poly.pdbx_seq_one_letter_code
_entity_poly.pdbx_strand_id
1 'polypeptide(L)' 'MQKKGNDPLEQMRTQVREAISKAYPTVEDFCWENELSKATLSNFLNDKKDFQISTLIKIANALRKKLTIRLD' A
#
# COMPACT_ATOMS: atom_id res chain seq x y z
N MET A 1 -4.18 -22.22 16.35
CA MET A 1 -4.04 -20.81 15.90
C MET A 1 -2.62 -20.66 15.36
N GLN A 2 -2.44 -20.64 14.04
CA GLN A 2 -1.11 -20.40 13.46
C GLN A 2 -0.66 -19.00 13.86
N LYS A 3 0.49 -18.88 14.52
CA LYS A 3 1.15 -17.60 14.75
C LYS A 3 1.39 -17.00 13.38
N LYS A 4 0.73 -15.87 13.06
CA LYS A 4 1.02 -15.09 11.86
C LYS A 4 2.54 -14.88 11.83
N GLY A 5 3.20 -15.47 10.83
CA GLY A 5 4.61 -15.24 10.58
C GLY A 5 4.84 -13.74 10.47
N ASN A 6 5.98 -13.30 10.96
CA ASN A 6 6.43 -11.91 10.93
C ASN A 6 6.18 -11.32 9.53
N ASP A 7 5.17 -10.47 9.37
CA ASP A 7 4.85 -9.86 8.08
C ASP A 7 5.96 -8.83 7.77
N PRO A 8 6.87 -9.11 6.83
CA PRO A 8 8.01 -8.24 6.59
C PRO A 8 7.60 -6.88 6.01
N LEU A 9 6.36 -6.73 5.55
CA LEU A 9 5.82 -5.52 4.95
C LEU A 9 4.81 -4.79 5.84
N GLU A 10 4.54 -5.29 7.05
CA GLU A 10 3.54 -4.71 7.95
C GLU A 10 3.79 -3.23 8.22
N GLN A 11 5.05 -2.89 8.53
CA GLN A 11 5.44 -1.50 8.77
C GLN A 11 5.24 -0.62 7.53
N MET A 12 5.59 -1.12 6.34
CA MET A 12 5.38 -0.40 5.09
C MET A 12 3.90 -0.17 4.83
N ARG A 13 3.05 -1.18 5.00
CA ARG A 13 1.59 -1.04 4.82
C ARG A 13 0.99 -0.04 5.79
N THR A 14 1.44 -0.05 7.04
CA THR A 14 1.00 0.93 8.06
C THR A 14 1.38 2.35 7.66
N GLN A 15 2.63 2.57 7.23
CA GLN A 15 3.05 3.88 6.72
C GLN A 15 2.23 4.34 5.50
N VAL A 16 1.91 3.42 4.57
CA VAL A 16 1.06 3.72 3.42
C VAL A 16 -0.36 4.11 3.87
N ARG A 17 -0.96 3.36 4.81
CA ARG A 17 -2.29 3.71 5.36
C ARG A 17 -2.31 5.11 5.95
N GLU A 18 -1.33 5.43 6.79
CA GLU A 18 -1.23 6.74 7.42
C GLU A 18 -0.98 7.85 6.41
N ALA A 19 -0.19 7.60 5.37
CA ALA A 19 0.05 8.57 4.32
C ALA A 19 -1.22 8.88 3.52
N ILE A 20 -2.02 7.85 3.20
CA ILE A 20 -3.31 8.02 2.52
C ILE A 20 -4.28 8.78 3.41
N SER A 21 -4.46 8.37 4.68
CA SER A 21 -5.44 9.01 5.58
C SER A 21 -5.10 10.47 5.93
N LYS A 22 -3.82 10.87 5.82
CA LYS A 22 -3.40 12.28 6.00
C LYS A 22 -3.69 13.14 4.77
N ALA A 23 -3.65 12.55 3.57
CA ALA A 23 -3.82 13.27 2.31
C ALA A 23 -5.26 13.24 1.79
N TYR A 24 -6.04 12.22 2.16
CA TYR A 24 -7.36 11.95 1.62
C TYR A 24 -8.39 11.67 2.73
N PRO A 25 -9.64 12.16 2.61
CA PRO A 25 -10.71 11.87 3.57
C PRO A 25 -11.05 10.37 3.63
N THR A 26 -11.06 9.71 2.47
CA THR A 26 -11.33 8.28 2.35
C THR A 26 -10.32 7.58 1.44
N VAL A 27 -10.24 6.25 1.56
CA VAL A 27 -9.38 5.44 0.68
C VAL A 27 -9.94 5.40 -0.75
N GLU A 28 -11.26 5.52 -0.88
CA GLU A 28 -11.99 5.61 -2.13
C GLU A 28 -11.59 6.86 -2.92
N ASP A 29 -11.51 8.02 -2.26
CA ASP A 29 -11.09 9.28 -2.89
C ASP A 29 -9.66 9.17 -3.44
N PHE A 30 -8.76 8.58 -2.65
CA PHE A 30 -7.39 8.29 -3.08
C PHE A 30 -7.36 7.39 -4.32
N CYS A 31 -8.15 6.32 -4.31
CA CYS A 31 -8.23 5.39 -5.43
C CYS A 31 -8.76 6.06 -6.70
N TRP A 32 -9.78 6.89 -6.55
CA TRP A 32 -10.41 7.62 -7.65
C TRP A 32 -9.46 8.60 -8.30
N GLU A 33 -8.82 9.48 -7.53
CA GLU A 33 -7.92 10.51 -8.09
C GLU A 33 -6.66 9.95 -8.73
N ASN A 34 -6.20 8.78 -8.27
CA ASN A 34 -4.93 8.20 -8.71
C ASN A 34 -5.13 7.00 -9.66
N GLU A 35 -6.34 6.81 -10.19
CA GLU A 35 -6.69 5.73 -11.13
C GLU A 35 -6.26 4.34 -10.61
N LEU A 36 -6.41 4.13 -9.30
CA LEU A 36 -6.08 2.89 -8.60
C LEU A 36 -7.34 2.10 -8.31
N SER A 37 -7.30 0.79 -8.60
CA SER A 37 -8.41 -0.09 -8.19
C SER A 37 -8.42 -0.25 -6.67
N LYS A 38 -9.58 0.03 -6.06
CA LYS A 38 -9.83 -0.23 -4.62
C LYS A 38 -9.51 -1.66 -4.22
N ALA A 39 -9.81 -2.64 -5.08
CA ALA A 39 -9.48 -4.04 -4.83
C ALA A 39 -7.96 -4.27 -4.77
N THR A 40 -7.21 -3.63 -5.68
CA THR A 40 -5.74 -3.76 -5.74
C THR A 40 -5.09 -3.16 -4.50
N LEU A 41 -5.52 -1.95 -4.08
CA LEU A 41 -5.02 -1.32 -2.87
C LEU A 41 -5.40 -2.11 -1.62
N SER A 42 -6.65 -2.57 -1.52
CA SER A 42 -7.12 -3.37 -0.38
C SER A 42 -6.37 -4.69 -0.24
N ASN A 43 -6.08 -5.36 -1.35
CA ASN A 43 -5.27 -6.59 -1.37
C ASN A 43 -3.86 -6.34 -0.82
N PHE A 44 -3.20 -5.29 -1.30
CA PHE A 44 -1.88 -4.89 -0.82
C PHE A 44 -1.89 -4.55 0.68
N LEU A 45 -2.82 -3.70 1.12
CA LEU A 45 -2.87 -3.23 2.51
C LEU A 45 -3.20 -4.37 3.48
N ASN A 46 -4.07 -5.30 3.11
CA ASN A 46 -4.58 -6.32 4.01
C ASN A 46 -3.83 -7.66 3.92
N ASP A 47 -2.67 -7.68 3.27
CA ASP A 47 -1.86 -8.90 3.11
C ASP A 47 -2.63 -10.04 2.41
N LYS A 48 -3.53 -9.68 1.48
CA LYS A 48 -4.33 -10.63 0.73
C LYS A 48 -3.80 -10.70 -0.71
N LYS A 49 -3.13 -11.81 -1.03
CA LYS A 49 -2.48 -12.15 -2.32
C LYS A 49 -1.15 -11.45 -2.59
N ASP A 50 -0.37 -12.08 -3.49
CA ASP A 50 0.76 -11.47 -4.17
C ASP A 50 0.34 -10.14 -4.79
N PHE A 51 1.08 -9.09 -4.49
CA PHE A 51 0.97 -7.78 -5.14
C PHE A 51 2.14 -7.61 -6.12
N GLN A 52 1.92 -6.82 -7.16
CA GLN A 52 2.97 -6.51 -8.12
C GLN A 52 3.80 -5.30 -7.66
N ILE A 53 5.10 -5.29 -7.95
CA ILE A 53 5.97 -4.13 -7.70
C ILE A 53 5.44 -2.88 -8.42
N SER A 54 4.83 -3.04 -9.59
CA SER A 54 4.15 -1.96 -10.33
C SER A 54 3.06 -1.27 -9.49
N THR A 55 2.33 -2.01 -8.66
CA THR A 55 1.34 -1.45 -7.72
C THR A 55 2.02 -0.58 -6.67
N LEU A 56 3.15 -1.02 -6.10
CA LEU A 56 3.91 -0.22 -5.14
C LEU A 56 4.40 1.09 -5.77
N ILE A 57 4.89 1.04 -7.01
CA ILE A 57 5.35 2.23 -7.75
C ILE A 57 4.20 3.21 -7.93
N LYS A 58 3.01 2.75 -8.33
CA LYS A 58 1.82 3.61 -8.48
C LYS A 58 1.42 4.25 -7.16
N ILE A 59 1.36 3.48 -6.08
CA ILE A 59 1.04 4.00 -4.74
C ILE A 59 2.07 5.04 -4.30
N ALA A 60 3.37 4.76 -4.49
CA ALA A 60 4.43 5.71 -4.14
C ALA A 60 4.32 7.01 -4.95
N ASN A 61 4.09 6.92 -6.26
CA ASN A 61 3.91 8.09 -7.13
C ASN A 61 2.68 8.91 -6.73
N ALA A 62 1.55 8.25 -6.45
CA ALA A 62 0.32 8.89 -5.97
C ALA A 62 0.55 9.66 -4.65
N LEU A 63 1.34 9.10 -3.74
CA LEU A 63 1.72 9.74 -2.48
C LEU A 63 2.88 10.75 -2.60
N ARG A 64 3.39 10.99 -3.82
CA ARG A 64 4.59 11.79 -4.09
C ARG A 64 5.78 11.34 -3.23
N LYS A 65 5.96 10.03 -3.08
CA LYS A 65 7.06 9.39 -2.36
C LYS A 65 7.97 8.62 -3.32
N LYS A 66 9.22 8.43 -2.91
CA LYS A 66 10.20 7.61 -3.63
C LYS A 66 10.19 6.18 -3.06
N LEU A 67 9.86 5.19 -3.88
CA LEU A 67 10.04 3.78 -3.53
C LEU A 67 11.53 3.42 -3.62
N THR A 68 12.09 2.87 -2.55
CA THR A 68 13.47 2.36 -2.50
C THR A 68 13.44 0.92 -2.04
N ILE A 69 14.03 0.01 -2.82
CA ILE A 69 14.16 -1.41 -2.48
C ILE A 69 15.61 -1.61 -2.04
N ARG A 70 15.81 -2.13 -0.82
CA ARG A 70 17.13 -2.56 -0.31
C ARG A 70 17.05 -4.06 -0.05
N LEU A 71 18.07 -4.78 -0.50
CA LEU A 71 18.29 -6.19 -0.19
C LEU A 71 19.51 -6.21 0.73
N ASP A 72 19.31 -6.64 1.97
CA ASP A 72 20.38 -6.84 2.95
C ASP A 72 20.97 -8.26 2.83
#